data_AF-A0ABD0LDE2-F1
#
_entry.id   AF-A0ABD0LDE2-F1
#
_cell.length_a   1.000
_cell.length_b   1.000
_cell.length_c   1.000
_cell.angle_alpha   90.00
_cell.angle_beta   90.00
_cell.angle_gamma   90.00
#
_symmetry.space_group_name_H-M   'P 1'
#
loop_
_entity.id
_entity.type
_entity.pdbx_description
1 polymer ?
#
loop_
_entity_poly.entity_id
_entity_poly.type
_entity_poly.pdbx_seq_one_letter_code
_entity_poly.pdbx_strand_id
1 'polypeptide(L)'
;MKGERSLFDFAISLSQNGTVECRNVECPPAECKNPVYRDGECCPVCLTNCFYSGKYYDHGEGLSPRVCVTCTCDNGQMVCERQDPEESCPPLNCPASERLQIQGQCCPLCKGTDFCSLGHECHRNATCVNLATQYACQCNPGFQGDGKHCE
;
A
#
# COMPACT_ATOMS: atom_id res chain seq x y z
N MET A 1 -5.76 -33.70 12.34
CA MET A 1 -5.01 -32.85 11.38
C MET A 1 -5.04 -31.44 11.96
N LYS A 2 -3.97 -30.78 12.41
CA LYS A 2 -2.55 -30.69 12.03
C LYS A 2 -1.77 -30.49 13.36
N GLY A 3 -0.79 -31.29 13.73
CA GLY A 3 0.60 -31.15 13.27
C GLY A 3 1.44 -30.44 14.34
N GLU A 4 1.53 -31.02 15.55
CA GLU A 4 2.42 -30.55 16.62
C GLU A 4 3.87 -30.80 16.20
N ARG A 5 4.51 -29.78 15.62
CA ARG A 5 5.97 -29.74 15.52
C ARG A 5 6.51 -29.19 16.83
N SER A 6 6.68 -30.08 17.80
CA SER A 6 7.44 -29.80 19.02
C SER A 6 8.92 -29.70 18.62
N LEU A 7 9.37 -28.48 18.28
CA LEU A 7 10.78 -28.14 18.26
C LEU A 7 11.11 -27.71 19.68
N PHE A 8 12.01 -28.45 20.34
CA PHE A 8 12.48 -28.08 21.67
C PHE A 8 13.23 -26.74 21.57
N ASP A 9 12.66 -25.67 22.13
CA ASP A 9 13.27 -24.33 22.19
C ASP A 9 14.36 -24.31 23.28
N PHE A 10 15.64 -24.29 22.88
CA PHE A 10 16.80 -24.31 23.78
C PHE A 10 17.52 -22.95 23.80
N ALA A 11 17.76 -22.39 24.99
CA ALA A 11 18.71 -21.30 25.16
C ALA A 11 20.11 -21.85 25.47
N ILE A 12 21.11 -21.38 24.71
CA ILE A 12 22.53 -21.72 24.91
C ILE A 12 23.18 -20.63 25.75
N SER A 13 23.74 -20.99 26.90
CA SER A 13 24.56 -20.08 27.72
C SER A 13 25.99 -20.60 27.86
N LEU A 14 26.96 -19.68 27.84
CA LEU A 14 28.38 -19.98 28.05
C LEU A 14 28.70 -19.89 29.54
N SER A 15 28.99 -21.03 30.17
CA SER A 15 29.53 -21.03 31.54
C SER A 15 30.99 -20.53 31.53
N GLN A 16 31.45 -19.94 32.63
CA GLN A 16 32.87 -19.52 32.78
C GLN A 16 33.87 -20.69 32.66
N ASN A 17 33.39 -21.94 32.69
CA ASN A 17 34.18 -23.16 32.52
C ASN A 17 34.13 -23.75 31.10
N GLY A 18 33.48 -23.10 30.14
CA GLY A 18 33.44 -23.56 28.74
C GLY A 18 32.45 -24.70 28.45
N THR A 19 31.56 -25.03 29.40
CA THR A 19 30.44 -25.94 29.15
C THR A 19 29.25 -25.19 28.56
N VAL A 20 28.69 -25.74 27.47
CA VAL A 20 27.43 -25.28 26.89
C VAL A 20 26.28 -25.87 27.72
N GLU A 21 25.55 -25.01 28.43
CA GLU A 21 24.31 -25.40 29.11
C GLU A 21 23.11 -25.02 28.24
N CYS A 22 22.36 -26.04 27.82
CA CYS A 22 21.08 -25.87 27.14
C CYS A 22 19.95 -25.98 28.16
N ARG A 23 19.17 -24.91 28.33
CA ARG A 23 17.96 -24.92 29.16
C ARG A 23 16.72 -24.87 28.27
N ASN A 24 15.68 -25.62 28.64
CA ASN A 24 14.37 -25.42 28.01
C ASN A 24 13.85 -24.03 28.38
N VAL A 25 13.34 -23.31 27.39
CA VAL A 25 12.72 -22.00 27.62
C VAL A 25 11.21 -22.16 27.52
N GLU A 26 10.50 -21.76 28.58
CA GLU A 26 9.05 -21.59 28.53
C GLU A 26 8.76 -20.18 28.01
N CYS A 27 8.15 -20.09 26.84
CA CYS A 27 7.80 -18.81 26.23
C CYS A 27 6.40 -18.33 26.67
N PRO A 28 6.21 -17.03 26.91
CA PRO A 28 4.88 -16.48 27.13
C PRO A 28 4.01 -16.64 25.85
N PRO A 29 2.68 -16.79 26.00
CA PRO A 29 1.78 -16.84 24.86
C PRO A 29 1.86 -15.53 24.05
N ALA A 30 2.04 -15.64 22.74
CA ALA A 30 2.05 -14.47 21.87
C ALA A 30 0.62 -13.96 21.61
N GLU A 31 0.40 -12.65 21.75
CA GLU A 31 -0.92 -12.01 21.58
C GLU A 31 -1.23 -11.58 20.13
N CYS A 32 -0.57 -12.18 19.14
CA CYS A 32 -0.80 -11.91 17.73
C CYS A 32 -1.11 -13.19 16.96
N LYS A 33 -1.84 -13.03 15.84
CA LYS A 33 -2.30 -14.16 15.02
C LYS A 33 -1.16 -14.94 14.35
N ASN A 34 -0.04 -14.26 14.06
CA ASN A 34 1.10 -14.82 13.35
C ASN A 34 2.41 -14.37 14.01
N PRO A 35 2.79 -14.95 15.16
CA PRO A 35 4.06 -14.63 15.80
C PRO A 35 5.22 -15.28 15.04
N VAL A 36 6.38 -14.63 15.03
CA VAL A 36 7.56 -15.07 14.27
C VAL A 36 8.76 -15.31 15.18
N TYR A 37 9.63 -16.25 14.82
CA TYR A 37 10.94 -16.42 15.45
C TYR A 37 11.97 -15.61 14.67
N ARG A 38 12.74 -14.77 15.37
CA ARG A 38 13.86 -14.02 14.79
C ARG A 38 15.17 -14.72 15.11
N ASP A 39 16.17 -14.55 14.26
CA ASP A 39 17.49 -15.11 14.50
C ASP A 39 18.07 -14.58 15.83
N GLY A 40 18.46 -15.50 16.72
CA GLY A 40 18.96 -15.17 18.06
C GLY A 40 17.88 -15.01 19.14
N GLU A 41 16.60 -14.95 18.77
CA GLU A 41 15.49 -14.94 19.73
C GLU A 41 14.99 -16.37 19.97
N CYS A 42 14.93 -16.78 21.24
CA CYS A 42 14.45 -18.11 21.62
C CYS A 42 12.92 -18.19 21.65
N CYS A 43 12.24 -17.06 21.81
CA CYS A 43 10.78 -16.99 21.90
C CYS A 43 10.17 -16.28 20.69
N PRO A 44 8.94 -16.64 20.31
CA PRO A 44 8.27 -16.00 19.19
C PRO A 44 7.85 -14.58 19.57
N VAL A 45 8.05 -13.63 18.65
CA VAL A 45 7.74 -12.21 18.82
C VAL A 45 6.62 -11.77 17.88
N CYS A 46 5.81 -10.81 18.34
CA CYS A 46 4.82 -10.17 17.50
C CYS A 46 5.46 -9.02 16.72
N LEU A 47 5.41 -9.11 15.40
CA LEU A 47 5.84 -8.04 14.52
C LEU A 47 4.81 -6.91 14.54
N THR A 48 5.30 -5.67 14.57
CA THR A 48 4.47 -4.48 14.29
C THR A 48 4.52 -4.10 12.81
N ASN A 49 5.56 -4.55 12.10
CA ASN A 49 5.73 -4.33 10.67
C ASN A 49 5.13 -5.47 9.85
N CYS A 50 4.67 -5.15 8.64
CA CYS A 50 4.03 -6.08 7.73
C CYS A 50 4.98 -6.47 6.61
N PHE A 51 5.09 -7.76 6.31
CA PHE A 51 5.83 -8.23 5.14
C PHE A 51 4.88 -8.41 3.95
N TYR A 52 5.09 -7.65 2.89
CA TYR A 52 4.27 -7.72 1.67
C TYR A 52 5.12 -7.58 0.41
N SER A 53 4.96 -8.52 -0.53
CA SER A 53 5.66 -8.53 -1.83
C SER A 53 7.19 -8.39 -1.73
N GLY A 54 7.81 -9.00 -0.72
CA GLY A 54 9.27 -8.95 -0.53
C GLY A 54 9.79 -7.73 0.22
N LYS A 55 8.91 -6.84 0.69
CA LYS A 55 9.26 -5.61 1.41
C LYS A 55 8.57 -5.56 2.77
N TYR A 56 9.22 -4.93 3.75
CA TYR A 56 8.63 -4.60 5.05
C TYR A 56 7.98 -3.22 5.01
N TYR A 57 6.81 -3.11 5.63
CA TYR A 57 6.04 -1.88 5.81
C TYR A 57 5.82 -1.62 7.28
N ASP A 58 6.03 -0.39 7.73
CA ASP A 58 5.80 -0.02 9.12
C ASP A 58 4.31 0.14 9.42
N HIS A 59 3.92 0.07 10.69
CA HIS A 59 2.54 0.28 11.09
C HIS A 59 2.04 1.65 10.61
N GLY A 60 0.85 1.66 10.00
CA GLY A 60 0.24 2.84 9.38
C GLY A 60 0.68 3.08 7.94
N GLU A 61 1.72 2.41 7.44
CA GLU A 61 2.09 2.51 6.03
C GLU A 61 1.07 1.83 5.14
N GLY A 62 0.68 2.52 4.07
CA GLY A 62 -0.26 2.03 3.08
C GLY A 62 0.36 1.91 1.69
N LEU A 63 -0.22 1.04 0.88
CA LEU A 63 0.11 0.88 -0.53
C LEU A 63 -1.13 0.53 -1.36
N SER A 64 -1.04 0.73 -2.67
CA SER A 64 -2.08 0.32 -3.62
C SER A 64 -1.50 -0.67 -4.63
N PRO A 65 -1.51 -1.99 -4.34
CA PRO A 65 -0.85 -2.99 -5.19
C PRO A 65 -1.58 -3.24 -6.51
N ARG A 66 -2.87 -2.90 -6.58
CA ARG A 66 -3.69 -2.95 -7.79
C ARG A 66 -4.62 -1.74 -7.81
N VAL A 67 -5.13 -1.44 -8.99
CA VAL A 67 -6.22 -0.49 -9.17
C VAL A 67 -7.40 -0.90 -8.29
N CYS A 68 -7.99 0.05 -7.56
CA CYS A 68 -9.07 -0.19 -6.58
C CYS A 68 -8.70 -1.09 -5.39
N VAL A 69 -7.42 -1.28 -5.07
CA VAL A 69 -7.02 -2.01 -3.87
C VAL A 69 -6.14 -1.12 -3.03
N THR A 70 -6.53 -0.90 -1.79
CA THR A 70 -5.73 -0.18 -0.80
C THR A 70 -5.40 -1.15 0.31
N CYS A 71 -4.13 -1.20 0.67
CA CYS A 71 -3.66 -1.99 1.79
C CYS A 71 -2.99 -1.09 2.81
N THR A 72 -3.18 -1.39 4.08
CA THR A 72 -2.52 -0.69 5.20
C THR A 72 -1.95 -1.72 6.16
N CYS A 73 -0.75 -1.45 6.67
CA CYS A 73 -0.16 -2.25 7.72
C CYS A 73 -0.75 -1.89 9.09
N ASP A 74 -1.52 -2.80 9.66
CA ASP A 74 -2.05 -2.68 11.02
C ASP A 74 -1.36 -3.69 11.94
N ASN A 75 -0.40 -3.24 12.75
CA ASN A 75 0.31 -4.01 13.77
C ASN A 75 0.73 -5.43 13.32
N GLY A 76 1.43 -5.50 12.17
CA GLY A 76 1.93 -6.75 11.60
C GLY A 76 0.94 -7.49 10.69
N GLN A 77 -0.30 -7.02 10.58
CA GLN A 77 -1.28 -7.52 9.63
C GLN A 77 -1.45 -6.55 8.45
N MET A 78 -1.13 -7.02 7.24
CA MET A 78 -1.46 -6.27 6.03
C MET A 78 -2.96 -6.41 5.74
N VAL A 79 -3.72 -5.34 6.01
CA VAL A 79 -5.17 -5.28 5.78
C VAL A 79 -5.40 -4.65 4.41
N CYS A 80 -5.95 -5.42 3.47
CA CYS A 80 -6.24 -4.96 2.12
C CYS A 80 -7.75 -4.90 1.88
N GLU A 81 -8.23 -3.77 1.41
CA GLU A 81 -9.61 -3.54 1.04
C GLU A 81 -9.71 -3.39 -0.48
N ARG A 82 -10.67 -4.11 -1.05
CA ARG A 82 -11.05 -3.92 -2.46
C ARG A 82 -12.17 -2.91 -2.50
N GLN A 83 -11.98 -1.90 -3.31
CA GLN A 83 -12.95 -0.86 -3.53
C GLN A 83 -13.80 -1.23 -4.73
N ASP A 84 -15.10 -1.44 -4.53
CA ASP A 84 -16.02 -1.69 -5.64
C ASP A 84 -16.26 -0.35 -6.37
N PRO A 85 -15.94 -0.24 -7.67
CA PRO A 85 -16.19 0.97 -8.43
C PRO A 85 -17.66 1.39 -8.46
N GLU A 86 -18.61 0.47 -8.30
CA GLU A 86 -20.03 0.80 -8.33
C GLU A 86 -20.51 1.48 -7.04
N GLU A 87 -19.91 1.14 -5.89
CA GLU A 87 -20.29 1.69 -4.58
C GLU A 87 -19.45 2.90 -4.19
N SER A 88 -18.19 2.91 -4.60
CA SER A 88 -17.20 3.88 -4.10
C SER A 88 -16.93 5.05 -5.04
N CYS A 89 -17.28 4.93 -6.32
CA CYS A 89 -17.04 6.00 -7.27
C CYS A 89 -18.25 6.93 -7.40
N PRO A 90 -18.03 8.19 -7.83
CA PRO A 90 -19.12 9.10 -8.11
C PRO A 90 -20.07 8.53 -9.18
N PRO A 91 -21.39 8.72 -9.05
CA PRO A 91 -22.34 8.27 -10.04
C PRO A 91 -22.07 8.96 -11.38
N LEU A 92 -22.07 8.19 -12.46
CA LEU A 92 -21.83 8.67 -13.82
C LEU A 92 -23.13 8.84 -14.59
N ASN A 93 -23.25 9.96 -15.32
CA ASN A 93 -24.42 10.31 -16.14
C ASN A 93 -24.33 9.78 -17.58
N CYS A 94 -23.51 8.77 -17.84
CA CYS A 94 -23.33 8.15 -19.15
C CYS A 94 -23.58 6.64 -19.11
N PRO A 95 -24.04 6.04 -20.23
CA PRO A 95 -24.24 4.61 -20.34
C PRO A 95 -22.92 3.85 -20.18
N ALA A 96 -23.00 2.58 -19.77
CA ALA A 96 -21.81 1.73 -19.57
C ALA A 96 -20.93 1.62 -20.83
N SER A 97 -21.51 1.76 -22.03
CA SER A 97 -20.80 1.77 -23.31
C SER A 97 -19.86 2.96 -23.50
N GLU A 98 -20.06 4.04 -22.75
CA GLU A 98 -19.27 5.27 -22.83
C GLU A 98 -18.33 5.45 -21.63
N ARG A 99 -18.33 4.49 -20.69
CA ARG A 99 -17.45 4.50 -19.54
C ARG A 99 -16.06 4.02 -19.94
N LEU A 100 -15.06 4.81 -19.61
CA LEU A 100 -13.65 4.54 -19.88
C LEU A 100 -12.93 4.17 -18.57
N GLN A 101 -12.26 3.03 -18.56
CA GLN A 101 -11.36 2.66 -17.47
C GLN A 101 -9.95 3.19 -17.80
N ILE A 102 -9.46 4.14 -17.01
CA ILE A 102 -8.13 4.73 -17.21
C ILE A 102 -7.09 3.89 -16.48
N GLN A 103 -5.91 3.70 -17.10
CA GLN A 103 -4.82 2.97 -16.46
C GLN A 103 -4.40 3.67 -15.16
N GLY A 104 -4.36 2.92 -14.06
CA GLY A 104 -3.99 3.43 -12.75
C GLY A 104 -5.12 4.10 -11.96
N GLN A 105 -6.31 4.30 -12.54
CA GLN A 105 -7.44 4.88 -11.84
C GLN A 105 -8.51 3.85 -11.51
N CYS A 106 -9.02 3.91 -10.28
CA CYS A 106 -10.09 3.03 -9.83
C CYS A 106 -11.42 3.37 -10.51
N CYS A 107 -11.78 4.64 -10.52
CA CYS A 107 -13.08 5.06 -10.98
C CYS A 107 -13.12 5.25 -12.50
N PRO A 108 -14.14 4.70 -13.18
CA PRO A 108 -14.37 4.98 -14.57
C PRO A 108 -14.82 6.43 -14.76
N LEU A 109 -14.65 6.94 -15.98
CA LEU A 109 -15.09 8.26 -16.38
C LEU A 109 -15.89 8.21 -17.68
N CYS A 110 -16.74 9.20 -17.91
CA CYS A 110 -17.48 9.30 -19.17
C CYS A 110 -16.56 9.76 -20.31
N LYS A 111 -16.78 9.21 -21.50
CA LYS A 111 -16.16 9.72 -22.72
C LYS A 111 -16.58 11.17 -22.95
N GLY A 112 -15.61 12.03 -23.27
CA GLY A 112 -15.88 13.45 -23.55
C GLY A 112 -16.08 14.31 -22.30
N THR A 113 -15.78 13.79 -21.11
CA THR A 113 -15.66 14.61 -19.89
C THR A 113 -14.72 15.78 -20.14
N ASP A 114 -15.13 16.97 -19.71
CA ASP A 114 -14.30 18.17 -19.72
C ASP A 114 -13.52 18.25 -18.40
N PHE A 115 -12.27 17.77 -18.45
CA PHE A 115 -11.36 17.76 -17.32
C PHE A 115 -10.90 19.17 -16.92
N CYS A 116 -10.97 20.15 -17.82
CA CYS A 116 -10.66 21.53 -17.50
C CYS A 116 -11.77 22.17 -16.65
N SER A 117 -13.03 21.81 -16.91
CA SER A 117 -14.17 22.30 -16.14
C SER A 117 -14.34 21.62 -14.78
N LEU A 118 -13.73 20.45 -14.55
CA LEU A 118 -13.72 19.76 -13.24
C LEU A 118 -12.77 20.39 -12.22
N GLY A 119 -11.94 21.34 -12.64
CA GLY A 119 -10.92 21.98 -11.82
C GLY A 119 -9.52 21.50 -12.19
N HIS A 120 -8.61 22.46 -12.38
CA HIS A 120 -7.24 22.22 -12.80
C HIS A 120 -6.25 23.09 -12.02
N GLU A 121 -5.02 22.63 -11.88
CA GLU A 121 -3.94 23.35 -11.19
C GLU A 121 -2.89 23.90 -12.17
N CYS A 122 -3.34 24.42 -13.32
CA CYS A 122 -2.44 25.06 -14.26
C CYS A 122 -1.88 26.38 -13.72
N HIS A 123 -0.65 26.72 -14.13
CA HIS A 123 -0.06 28.01 -13.84
C HIS A 123 -0.95 29.15 -14.37
N ARG A 124 -0.88 30.33 -13.76
CA ARG A 124 -1.63 31.52 -14.23
C ARG A 124 -1.31 31.92 -15.68
N ASN A 125 -0.09 31.62 -16.13
CA ASN A 125 0.38 31.84 -17.50
C ASN A 125 0.31 30.57 -18.35
N ALA A 126 -0.59 29.66 -18.02
CA ALA A 126 -0.88 28.47 -18.80
C ALA A 126 -2.38 28.33 -19.05
N THR A 127 -2.71 27.69 -20.17
CA THR A 127 -4.08 27.34 -20.55
C THR A 127 -4.27 25.85 -20.35
N CYS A 128 -5.42 25.46 -19.78
CA CYS A 128 -5.81 24.07 -19.67
C CYS A 128 -6.24 23.52 -21.04
N VAL A 129 -5.72 22.36 -21.39
CA VAL A 129 -6.04 21.63 -22.61
C VAL A 129 -6.75 20.33 -22.22
N ASN A 130 -7.99 20.19 -22.68
CA ASN A 130 -8.78 18.99 -22.43
C ASN A 130 -8.29 17.83 -23.31
N LEU A 131 -7.93 16.71 -22.70
CA LEU A 131 -7.51 15.48 -23.39
C LEU A 131 -8.58 14.40 -23.26
N ALA A 132 -8.38 13.26 -23.93
CA ALA A 132 -9.39 12.19 -23.98
C ALA A 132 -9.76 11.62 -22.60
N THR A 133 -8.81 11.59 -21.66
CA THR A 133 -8.97 10.97 -20.33
C THR A 133 -8.37 11.79 -19.18
N GLN A 134 -7.87 13.00 -19.46
CA GLN A 134 -7.25 13.88 -18.46
C GLN A 134 -7.21 15.33 -18.97
N TYR A 135 -6.58 16.24 -18.22
CA TYR A 135 -6.17 17.54 -18.74
C TYR A 135 -4.65 17.66 -18.79
N ALA A 136 -4.16 18.60 -19.59
CA ALA A 136 -2.78 19.06 -19.57
C ALA A 136 -2.74 20.58 -19.46
N CYS A 137 -1.65 21.12 -18.93
CA CYS A 137 -1.43 22.57 -18.88
C CYS A 137 -0.42 22.95 -19.94
N GLN A 138 -0.73 23.94 -20.77
CA GLN A 138 0.16 24.44 -21.80
C GLN A 138 0.51 25.90 -21.51
N CYS A 139 1.80 26.22 -21.37
CA CYS A 139 2.23 27.61 -21.16
C CYS A 139 1.74 28.49 -22.32
N ASN A 140 1.27 29.68 -21.97
CA ASN A 140 0.81 30.68 -22.92
C ASN A 140 1.98 31.17 -23.80
N PRO A 141 1.72 31.68 -25.02
CA PRO A 141 2.77 32.21 -25.88
C PRO A 141 3.66 33.23 -25.17
N GLY A 142 4.98 33.03 -25.23
CA GLY A 142 5.97 33.88 -24.56
C GLY A 142 6.46 33.35 -23.21
N PHE A 143 5.86 32.28 -22.68
CA PHE A 143 6.32 31.59 -21.47
C PHE A 143 6.81 30.18 -21.78
N GLN A 144 7.74 29.66 -20.97
CA GLN A 144 8.29 28.31 -21.10
C GLN A 144 8.23 27.56 -19.77
N GLY A 145 8.06 26.24 -19.85
CA GLY A 145 8.02 25.35 -18.69
C GLY A 145 7.09 24.15 -18.89
N ASP A 146 6.62 23.58 -17.79
CA ASP A 146 5.83 22.35 -17.74
C ASP A 146 4.32 22.57 -17.67
N GLY A 147 3.87 23.83 -17.73
CA GLY A 147 2.47 24.21 -17.60
C GLY A 147 2.00 24.44 -16.15
N LYS A 148 2.72 23.95 -15.15
CA LYS A 148 2.53 24.29 -13.72
C LYS A 148 3.47 25.40 -13.26
N HIS A 149 4.63 25.54 -13.90
CA HIS A 149 5.53 26.67 -13.81
C HIS A 149 5.78 27.19 -15.21
N CYS A 150 5.44 28.45 -15.47
CA CYS A 150 5.65 29.09 -16.76
C CYS A 150 6.28 30.47 -16.54
N GLU A 151 7.53 30.62 -16.98
CA GLU A 151 8.37 31.82 -16.87
C GLU A 151 8.70 32.43 -18.24
#